data_AF-A0A7V3M9L0-F1
#
_entry.id   AF-A0A7V3M9L0-F1
#
_cell.length_a   1.000
_cell.length_b   1.000
_cell.length_c   1.000
_cell.angle_alpha   90.00
_cell.angle_beta   90.00
_cell.angle_gamma   90.00
#
_symmetry.space_group_name_H-M   'P 1'
#
loop_
_entity.id
_entity.type
_entity.pdbx_description
1 polymer ?
#
loop_
_entity_poly.entity_id
_entity_poly.type
_entity_poly.pdbx_seq_one_letter_code
_entity_poly.pdbx_strand_id
1 'polypeptide(L)'
;MGNKTNLSVPWNLLIALTLITALAVTAATKPSFDIASKAGALFESPLFHSPLPTPTLTASPRPSQFAQRALLHIAKREGIPLEVLQVVDDHPTEYPNLGRQFQVVTILDNRPQGQVYKLLVDLRSGRVEEDISALLAEEARAHESRYGKLQPALYERLQSLNDDETLPVAIWVAAGPGQSLAEQQTAAFATLAARYPEVRAALERFGKPMDVNAPALRQRIEAEYIELLNAQAEVRSRPLITELTHGGFTVTTYPGMPSFTAVLPKRVILELARRPDVSAIYLVETEEQPALDSAVPTSLAPLVWARGYDGSGVTVAILEHGNVDPSNSFLHLSPVRRDADNGVQDHTARVASAAASFHDIYRGVAPGATILSAGENGQQADVVVALQWAFNQGARIVNYSAGFEEDNNVNWIDRAFDYWARQRFRTIVVAAGNSGGSLISPGKAWNVITVGAIDDGNNADWSNDQMWPSSAYVNPVSPHNDREKPEVVAVGVNITALGVNNIPQTASGTSFAVPQVAGLVALLIHRNGALGAWPEAAKAIIMASATHNIIGPTIIVRGQGDLRD
;
A
#
# COMPACT_ATOMS: atom_id res chain seq x y z
N MET A 1 -24.11 -18.10 61.57
CA MET A 1 -24.56 -19.15 60.62
C MET A 1 -24.44 -18.55 59.22
N GLY A 2 -23.86 -19.18 58.20
CA GLY A 2 -22.99 -20.37 58.22
C GLY A 2 -22.78 -20.98 56.82
N ASN A 3 -21.51 -21.19 56.44
CA ASN A 3 -20.99 -22.13 55.42
C ASN A 3 -21.47 -22.01 53.93
N LYS A 4 -20.55 -21.75 52.96
CA LYS A 4 -19.82 -22.73 52.08
C LYS A 4 -20.60 -23.09 50.78
N THR A 5 -20.02 -23.45 49.62
CA THR A 5 -18.61 -23.59 49.15
C THR A 5 -18.49 -23.57 47.61
N ASN A 6 -17.41 -22.94 47.10
CA ASN A 6 -16.43 -23.39 46.08
C ASN A 6 -16.77 -24.26 44.83
N LEU A 7 -16.01 -23.93 43.75
CA LEU A 7 -15.58 -24.78 42.60
C LEU A 7 -16.67 -25.15 41.56
N SER A 8 -16.38 -25.38 40.26
CA SER A 8 -15.13 -25.48 39.48
C SER A 8 -15.32 -25.05 37.99
N VAL A 9 -14.23 -25.02 37.21
CA VAL A 9 -14.23 -24.90 35.73
C VAL A 9 -13.68 -26.20 35.11
N PRO A 10 -14.15 -26.62 33.91
CA PRO A 10 -13.18 -26.94 32.83
C PRO A 10 -13.63 -26.45 31.43
N TRP A 11 -12.77 -26.71 30.42
CA TRP A 11 -12.79 -26.10 29.07
C TRP A 11 -13.36 -27.00 27.94
N ASN A 12 -13.55 -26.36 26.77
CA ASN A 12 -13.46 -26.88 25.39
C ASN A 12 -14.55 -27.80 24.81
N LEU A 13 -15.02 -27.41 23.61
CA LEU A 13 -14.84 -28.23 22.41
C LEU A 13 -14.64 -27.34 21.17
N LEU A 14 -13.76 -27.76 20.26
CA LEU A 14 -13.50 -27.14 18.96
C LEU A 14 -13.49 -28.26 17.91
N ILE A 15 -14.22 -28.11 16.81
CA ILE A 15 -14.22 -29.06 15.69
C ILE A 15 -14.02 -28.28 14.39
N ALA A 16 -13.08 -28.75 13.56
CA ALA A 16 -12.86 -28.28 12.21
C ALA A 16 -13.28 -29.36 11.20
N LEU A 17 -13.79 -28.97 10.03
CA LEU A 17 -13.78 -29.79 8.82
C LEU A 17 -13.84 -28.92 7.56
N THR A 18 -13.64 -29.54 6.39
CA THR A 18 -13.27 -28.89 5.14
C THR A 18 -14.22 -29.16 3.97
N LEU A 19 -14.24 -28.20 3.04
CA LEU A 19 -14.51 -28.32 1.60
C LEU A 19 -15.94 -28.54 1.06
N ILE A 20 -16.06 -28.12 -0.22
CA ILE A 20 -17.05 -28.46 -1.26
C ILE A 20 -18.38 -27.65 -1.29
N THR A 21 -18.88 -27.51 -2.52
CA THR A 21 -19.82 -26.51 -3.05
C THR A 21 -21.28 -26.96 -3.10
N ALA A 22 -22.20 -25.99 -3.07
CA ALA A 22 -23.52 -26.09 -3.70
C ALA A 22 -23.85 -24.77 -4.44
N LEU A 23 -24.61 -24.85 -5.53
CA LEU A 23 -24.88 -23.75 -6.47
C LEU A 23 -26.35 -23.86 -6.97
N ALA A 24 -26.99 -22.72 -7.27
CA ALA A 24 -28.38 -22.59 -7.74
C ALA A 24 -29.45 -22.98 -6.66
N VAL A 25 -30.75 -22.64 -6.76
CA VAL A 25 -31.57 -22.10 -7.88
C VAL A 25 -32.28 -20.79 -7.47
N THR A 26 -32.95 -20.13 -8.42
CA THR A 26 -33.44 -18.74 -8.40
C THR A 26 -34.89 -18.52 -7.92
N ALA A 27 -35.17 -17.23 -7.64
CA ALA A 27 -36.40 -16.49 -7.97
C ALA A 27 -37.51 -16.23 -6.90
N ALA A 28 -37.82 -14.92 -6.80
CA ALA A 28 -39.13 -14.29 -6.63
C ALA A 28 -39.69 -13.92 -5.24
N THR A 29 -40.42 -12.79 -5.25
CA THR A 29 -41.33 -12.19 -4.24
C THR A 29 -40.74 -11.63 -2.93
N LYS A 30 -40.85 -10.29 -2.82
CA LYS A 30 -41.04 -9.50 -1.57
C LYS A 30 -42.53 -9.61 -1.13
N PRO A 31 -42.94 -9.29 0.12
CA PRO A 31 -42.45 -8.15 0.92
C PRO A 31 -42.29 -8.38 2.44
N SER A 32 -42.10 -7.27 3.17
CA SER A 32 -42.14 -7.09 4.65
C SER A 32 -41.16 -7.95 5.48
N PHE A 33 -40.08 -7.32 5.94
CA PHE A 33 -39.34 -7.74 7.13
C PHE A 33 -39.94 -7.08 8.37
N ASP A 34 -40.03 -7.85 9.45
CA ASP A 34 -40.21 -7.38 10.82
C ASP A 34 -39.05 -7.94 11.67
N ILE A 35 -38.53 -7.15 12.61
CA ILE A 35 -37.21 -7.41 13.25
C ILE A 35 -37.39 -7.65 14.75
N ALA A 36 -37.92 -8.82 15.11
CA ALA A 36 -37.82 -9.38 16.46
C ALA A 36 -38.01 -10.90 16.49
N SER A 37 -37.33 -11.57 17.43
CA SER A 37 -37.55 -12.96 17.87
C SER A 37 -37.38 -14.10 16.83
N LYS A 38 -36.17 -14.70 16.82
CA LYS A 38 -35.93 -16.18 16.91
C LYS A 38 -34.43 -16.55 16.83
N ALA A 39 -33.63 -16.00 17.73
CA ALA A 39 -32.28 -16.50 18.00
C ALA A 39 -32.34 -17.51 19.16
N GLY A 40 -32.40 -18.82 18.85
CA GLY A 40 -32.35 -19.88 19.85
C GLY A 40 -33.32 -21.06 19.60
N ALA A 41 -32.93 -21.99 18.72
CA ALA A 41 -33.42 -23.39 18.65
C ALA A 41 -32.73 -24.20 17.52
N LEU A 42 -31.40 -24.35 17.52
CA LEU A 42 -30.70 -25.16 16.49
C LEU A 42 -29.43 -25.93 16.94
N PHE A 43 -29.13 -26.03 18.24
CA PHE A 43 -27.89 -26.66 18.75
C PHE A 43 -28.13 -27.72 19.84
N GLU A 44 -28.88 -28.78 19.54
CA GLU A 44 -28.90 -30.02 20.33
C GLU A 44 -29.01 -31.28 19.45
N SER A 45 -27.87 -31.88 19.08
CA SER A 45 -27.68 -33.33 18.90
C SER A 45 -26.20 -33.67 18.60
N PRO A 46 -25.72 -34.91 18.88
CA PRO A 46 -24.29 -35.14 19.13
C PRO A 46 -23.56 -35.99 18.07
N LEU A 47 -22.28 -36.26 18.37
CA LEU A 47 -21.30 -37.15 17.70
C LEU A 47 -20.49 -36.55 16.55
N PHE A 48 -19.27 -36.13 16.86
CA PHE A 48 -18.05 -36.80 16.38
C PHE A 48 -16.89 -36.55 17.38
N HIS A 49 -15.92 -37.46 17.45
CA HIS A 49 -14.65 -37.29 18.17
C HIS A 49 -13.52 -37.69 17.22
N SER A 50 -12.39 -37.00 17.29
CA SER A 50 -11.16 -37.35 16.55
C SER A 50 -9.94 -37.17 17.46
N PRO A 51 -9.06 -38.19 17.60
CA PRO A 51 -7.92 -38.12 18.51
C PRO A 51 -6.66 -37.63 17.80
N LEU A 52 -6.07 -36.51 18.27
CA LEU A 52 -4.71 -36.10 17.92
C LEU A 52 -3.94 -35.64 19.18
N PRO A 53 -2.60 -35.76 19.21
CA PRO A 53 -1.83 -35.61 20.44
C PRO A 53 -1.61 -34.15 20.85
N THR A 54 -1.64 -33.89 22.15
CA THR A 54 -1.23 -32.60 22.74
C THR A 54 0.25 -32.33 22.47
N PRO A 55 0.64 -31.26 21.74
CA PRO A 55 2.05 -30.98 21.45
C PRO A 55 2.77 -30.35 22.64
N THR A 56 4.01 -30.77 22.90
CA THR A 56 4.89 -30.14 23.89
C THR A 56 5.65 -28.97 23.27
N LEU A 57 5.74 -27.83 23.96
CA LEU A 57 6.47 -26.65 23.50
C LEU A 57 8.00 -26.83 23.62
N THR A 58 8.74 -26.29 22.65
CA THR A 58 10.21 -26.15 22.66
C THR A 58 10.61 -24.72 22.27
N ALA A 59 11.81 -24.30 22.67
CA ALA A 59 12.13 -22.88 22.84
C ALA A 59 12.56 -22.10 21.57
N SER A 60 12.21 -20.82 21.56
CA SER A 60 12.60 -19.78 20.58
C SER A 60 14.11 -19.48 20.54
N PRO A 61 14.62 -18.78 19.50
CA PRO A 61 15.97 -18.21 19.51
C PRO A 61 16.25 -17.35 20.75
N ARG A 62 17.53 -17.24 21.14
CA ARG A 62 17.95 -16.42 22.28
C ARG A 62 17.73 -14.93 21.99
N PRO A 63 16.99 -14.17 22.83
CA PRO A 63 16.89 -12.72 22.70
C PRO A 63 18.26 -12.04 22.83
N SER A 64 18.41 -10.89 22.19
CA SER A 64 19.61 -10.05 22.25
C SER A 64 19.91 -9.57 23.67
N GLN A 65 21.14 -9.10 23.92
CA GLN A 65 21.50 -8.50 25.21
C GLN A 65 20.63 -7.26 25.56
N PHE A 66 20.08 -6.59 24.54
CA PHE A 66 19.23 -5.42 24.69
C PHE A 66 17.78 -5.84 24.99
N ALA A 67 17.26 -6.86 24.29
CA ALA A 67 15.97 -7.47 24.63
C ALA A 67 15.98 -8.09 26.04
N GLN A 68 17.07 -8.75 26.46
CA GLN A 68 17.24 -9.24 27.83
C GLN A 68 17.21 -8.11 28.87
N ARG A 69 17.81 -6.94 28.58
CA ARG A 69 17.71 -5.73 29.42
C ARG A 69 16.26 -5.25 29.53
N ALA A 70 15.54 -5.17 28.41
CA ALA A 70 14.13 -4.78 28.39
C ALA A 70 13.22 -5.77 29.15
N LEU A 71 13.48 -7.08 29.03
CA LEU A 71 12.79 -8.15 29.75
C LEU A 71 12.94 -7.99 31.27
N LEU A 72 14.18 -7.80 31.74
CA LEU A 72 14.50 -7.54 33.15
C LEU A 72 13.90 -6.22 33.66
N HIS A 73 13.80 -5.21 32.79
CA HIS A 73 13.22 -3.92 33.12
C HIS A 73 11.71 -4.02 33.34
N ILE A 74 10.95 -4.62 32.42
CA ILE A 74 9.50 -4.85 32.57
C ILE A 74 9.20 -5.74 33.77
N ALA A 75 9.89 -6.88 33.90
CA ALA A 75 9.72 -7.79 35.04
C ALA A 75 9.83 -7.07 36.39
N LYS A 76 10.84 -6.19 36.52
CA LYS A 76 11.09 -5.40 37.73
C LYS A 76 10.08 -4.26 37.92
N ARG A 77 9.69 -3.56 36.84
CA ARG A 77 8.78 -2.39 36.89
C ARG A 77 7.35 -2.80 37.24
N GLU A 78 6.88 -3.89 36.64
CA GLU A 78 5.50 -4.36 36.70
C GLU A 78 5.28 -5.46 37.76
N GLY A 79 6.35 -6.00 38.35
CA GLY A 79 6.28 -7.13 39.29
C GLY A 79 5.92 -8.46 38.62
N ILE A 80 6.23 -8.63 37.33
CA ILE A 80 5.86 -9.80 36.53
C ILE A 80 7.02 -10.81 36.50
N PRO A 81 6.79 -12.11 36.78
CA PRO A 81 7.82 -13.15 36.62
C PRO A 81 8.38 -13.22 35.19
N LEU A 82 9.69 -13.36 35.05
CA LEU A 82 10.36 -13.49 33.74
C LEU A 82 9.84 -14.67 32.91
N GLU A 83 9.38 -15.73 33.57
CA GLU A 83 8.84 -16.95 32.94
C GLU A 83 7.49 -16.77 32.23
N VAL A 84 6.77 -15.66 32.45
CA VAL A 84 5.53 -15.32 31.73
C VAL A 84 5.68 -14.12 30.79
N LEU A 85 6.88 -13.54 30.68
CA LEU A 85 7.21 -12.48 29.74
C LEU A 85 7.98 -13.05 28.54
N GLN A 86 7.50 -12.77 27.34
CA GLN A 86 8.08 -13.24 26.09
C GLN A 86 8.49 -12.08 25.20
N VAL A 87 9.75 -12.04 24.78
CA VAL A 87 10.17 -11.17 23.67
C VAL A 87 9.57 -11.71 22.38
N VAL A 88 8.84 -10.86 21.65
CA VAL A 88 8.17 -11.19 20.38
C VAL A 88 8.72 -10.36 19.20
N ASP A 89 9.54 -9.35 19.48
CA ASP A 89 10.26 -8.53 18.50
C ASP A 89 11.56 -7.99 19.12
N ASP A 90 12.64 -7.91 18.33
CA ASP A 90 14.02 -7.65 18.78
C ASP A 90 14.92 -7.24 17.58
N HIS A 91 14.73 -6.03 17.04
CA HIS A 91 15.46 -5.54 15.85
C HIS A 91 16.11 -4.14 16.07
N PRO A 92 17.19 -3.79 15.36
CA PRO A 92 17.80 -2.46 15.47
C PRO A 92 17.05 -1.39 14.66
N THR A 93 17.07 -0.14 15.14
CA THR A 93 16.55 1.04 14.44
C THR A 93 17.45 2.27 14.67
N GLU A 94 17.35 3.28 13.81
CA GLU A 94 18.16 4.51 13.87
C GLU A 94 17.31 5.78 13.75
N TYR A 95 17.66 6.77 14.57
CA TYR A 95 17.14 8.13 14.58
C TYR A 95 18.27 9.08 14.13
N PRO A 96 18.41 9.31 12.81
CA PRO A 96 19.61 9.91 12.23
C PRO A 96 19.76 11.41 12.51
N ASN A 97 18.69 12.13 12.84
CA ASN A 97 18.79 13.56 13.20
C ASN A 97 19.30 13.77 14.63
N LEU A 98 19.00 12.83 15.54
CA LEU A 98 19.62 12.73 16.86
C LEU A 98 20.98 12.01 16.85
N GLY A 99 21.31 11.26 15.79
CA GLY A 99 22.51 10.42 15.70
C GLY A 99 22.50 9.26 16.72
N ARG A 100 21.31 8.70 16.99
CA ARG A 100 21.08 7.67 18.01
C ARG A 100 20.55 6.38 17.38
N GLN A 101 21.08 5.24 17.82
CA GLN A 101 20.63 3.90 17.42
C GLN A 101 20.08 3.16 18.63
N PHE A 102 19.04 2.34 18.42
CA PHE A 102 18.34 1.60 19.47
C PHE A 102 18.04 0.18 19.02
N GLN A 103 17.86 -0.73 19.98
CA GLN A 103 17.12 -1.96 19.75
C GLN A 103 15.64 -1.69 20.03
N VAL A 104 14.76 -1.91 19.05
CA VAL A 104 13.32 -2.06 19.26
C VAL A 104 13.10 -3.40 19.94
N VAL A 105 12.32 -3.39 21.04
CA VAL A 105 11.95 -4.61 21.74
C VAL A 105 10.45 -4.58 22.02
N THR A 106 9.72 -5.59 21.53
CA THR A 106 8.33 -5.82 21.92
C THR A 106 8.24 -7.04 22.84
N ILE A 107 7.61 -6.87 24.00
CA ILE A 107 7.45 -7.90 25.03
C ILE A 107 5.96 -8.14 25.26
N LEU A 108 5.55 -9.41 25.16
CA LEU A 108 4.21 -9.89 25.50
C LEU A 108 4.20 -10.46 26.92
N ASP A 109 3.23 -10.07 27.73
CA ASP A 109 2.85 -10.77 28.96
C ASP A 109 1.84 -11.87 28.64
N ASN A 110 2.24 -13.14 28.83
CA ASN A 110 1.44 -14.33 28.49
C ASN A 110 0.37 -14.68 29.55
N ARG A 111 0.13 -13.83 30.56
CA ARG A 111 -0.98 -14.00 31.52
C ARG A 111 -2.35 -13.74 30.84
N PRO A 112 -3.47 -14.30 31.34
CA PRO A 112 -4.81 -14.11 30.73
C PRO A 112 -5.37 -12.67 30.73
N GLN A 113 -4.63 -11.71 31.29
CA GLN A 113 -4.94 -10.27 31.36
C GLN A 113 -3.70 -9.44 30.99
N GLY A 114 -2.72 -10.08 30.33
CA GLY A 114 -1.45 -9.48 29.98
C GLY A 114 -1.56 -8.50 28.82
N GLN A 115 -0.56 -7.63 28.72
CA GLN A 115 -0.48 -6.57 27.72
C GLN A 115 0.85 -6.64 26.95
N VAL A 116 0.92 -5.86 25.87
CA VAL A 116 2.13 -5.72 25.05
C VAL A 116 2.89 -4.46 25.48
N TYR A 117 4.18 -4.60 25.73
CA TYR A 117 5.10 -3.51 26.03
C TYR A 117 6.02 -3.29 24.82
N LYS A 118 5.96 -2.11 24.19
CA LYS A 118 6.96 -1.66 23.20
C LYS A 118 7.98 -0.75 23.86
N LEU A 119 9.26 -0.97 23.58
CA LEU A 119 10.40 -0.29 24.21
C LEU A 119 11.50 -0.03 23.18
N LEU A 120 12.33 0.97 23.46
CA LEU A 120 13.61 1.17 22.78
C LEU A 120 14.75 0.98 23.79
N VAL A 121 15.86 0.40 23.36
CA VAL A 121 17.08 0.28 24.19
C VAL A 121 18.26 0.90 23.43
N ASP A 122 18.71 2.07 23.89
CA ASP A 122 19.78 2.86 23.27
C ASP A 122 21.07 2.03 23.18
N LEU A 123 21.57 1.78 21.97
CA LEU A 123 22.68 0.83 21.74
C LEU A 123 24.01 1.28 22.35
N ARG A 124 24.19 2.59 22.58
CA ARG A 124 25.42 3.19 23.12
C ARG A 124 25.46 3.17 24.65
N SER A 125 24.34 3.45 25.30
CA SER A 125 24.22 3.58 26.76
C SER A 125 23.54 2.38 27.43
N GLY A 126 22.83 1.56 26.67
CA GLY A 126 21.95 0.51 27.15
C GLY A 126 20.71 1.01 27.89
N ARG A 127 20.40 2.33 27.86
CA ARG A 127 19.23 2.91 28.52
C ARG A 127 17.95 2.42 27.83
N VAL A 128 16.99 1.95 28.64
CA VAL A 128 15.64 1.66 28.16
C VAL A 128 14.88 2.99 28.11
N GLU A 129 14.36 3.34 26.93
CA GLU A 129 13.42 4.44 26.75
C GLU A 129 11.99 3.85 26.68
N GLU A 130 11.09 4.39 27.49
CA GLU A 130 9.67 4.02 27.50
C GLU A 130 8.81 5.07 26.79
N ASP A 131 9.16 6.35 26.94
CA ASP A 131 8.49 7.45 26.25
C ASP A 131 9.02 7.61 24.83
N ILE A 132 8.66 6.63 23.99
CA ILE A 132 8.95 6.65 22.55
C ILE A 132 8.39 7.95 21.95
N SER A 133 7.16 8.33 22.29
CA SER A 133 6.52 9.57 21.81
C SER A 133 7.36 10.84 22.02
N ALA A 134 8.01 11.00 23.18
CA ALA A 134 8.93 12.11 23.42
C ALA A 134 10.20 12.05 22.57
N LEU A 135 10.78 10.86 22.37
CA LEU A 135 11.94 10.67 21.47
C LEU A 135 11.57 11.02 20.01
N LEU A 136 10.39 10.62 19.56
CA LEU A 136 9.89 10.94 18.22
C LEU A 136 9.67 12.44 18.03
N ALA A 137 9.13 13.11 19.06
CA ALA A 137 9.04 14.56 19.07
C ALA A 137 10.42 15.22 19.12
N GLU A 138 11.44 14.60 19.72
CA GLU A 138 12.85 15.06 19.70
C GLU A 138 13.47 14.93 18.30
N GLU A 139 13.38 13.76 17.65
CA GLU A 139 13.86 13.52 16.27
C GLU A 139 13.16 14.46 15.27
N ALA A 140 11.83 14.62 15.38
CA ALA A 140 11.07 15.53 14.51
C ALA A 140 11.51 16.99 14.68
N ARG A 141 11.76 17.45 15.92
CA ARG A 141 12.32 18.79 16.18
C ARG A 141 13.76 18.92 15.71
N ALA A 142 14.58 17.87 15.76
CA ALA A 142 15.93 17.86 15.22
C ALA A 142 15.93 17.97 13.69
N HIS A 143 15.07 17.21 13.01
CA HIS A 143 14.84 17.30 11.57
C HIS A 143 14.34 18.70 11.16
N GLU A 144 13.33 19.24 11.85
CA GLU A 144 12.80 20.59 11.57
C GLU A 144 13.87 21.68 11.84
N SER A 145 14.69 21.53 12.88
CA SER A 145 15.79 22.46 13.18
C SER A 145 16.93 22.41 12.16
N ARG A 146 17.20 21.25 11.55
CA ARG A 146 18.26 21.06 10.55
C ARG A 146 17.82 21.44 9.14
N TYR A 147 16.67 20.93 8.70
CA TYR A 147 16.21 21.01 7.30
C TYR A 147 15.01 21.95 7.10
N GLY A 148 14.29 22.30 8.16
CA GLY A 148 13.06 23.08 8.08
C GLY A 148 12.02 22.40 7.18
N LYS A 149 11.69 23.05 6.06
CA LYS A 149 10.70 22.58 5.07
C LYS A 149 11.33 21.88 3.87
N LEU A 150 12.64 21.70 3.84
CA LEU A 150 13.36 21.08 2.73
C LEU A 150 13.47 19.57 2.96
N GLN A 151 13.28 18.77 1.91
CA GLN A 151 13.72 17.37 1.88
C GLN A 151 15.25 17.31 2.13
N PRO A 152 15.78 16.32 2.86
CA PRO A 152 17.22 16.22 3.14
C PRO A 152 18.09 16.26 1.88
N ALA A 153 17.71 15.53 0.82
CA ALA A 153 18.42 15.56 -0.48
C ALA A 153 18.47 16.98 -1.09
N LEU A 154 17.35 17.70 -1.08
CA LEU A 154 17.29 19.09 -1.52
C LEU A 154 18.15 20.02 -0.67
N TYR A 155 18.11 19.88 0.66
CA TYR A 155 18.92 20.68 1.58
C TYR A 155 20.42 20.52 1.32
N GLU A 156 20.92 19.28 1.22
CA GLU A 156 22.34 19.01 1.01
C GLU A 156 22.77 19.49 -0.40
N ARG A 157 21.92 19.31 -1.42
CA ARG A 157 22.14 19.84 -2.78
C ARG A 157 22.30 21.36 -2.78
N LEU A 158 21.42 22.08 -2.08
CA LEU A 158 21.45 23.54 -1.96
C LEU A 158 22.70 24.10 -1.25
N GLN A 159 23.43 23.29 -0.46
CA GLN A 159 24.70 23.74 0.13
C GLN A 159 25.78 23.98 -0.95
N SER A 160 25.74 23.21 -2.04
CA SER A 160 26.74 23.23 -3.12
C SER A 160 26.51 24.30 -4.20
N LEU A 161 25.33 24.92 -4.25
CA LEU A 161 24.91 25.81 -5.33
C LEU A 161 25.09 27.30 -5.02
N ASN A 162 25.26 28.10 -6.06
CA ASN A 162 25.15 29.57 -6.01
C ASN A 162 23.68 30.00 -6.05
N ASP A 163 23.38 31.23 -5.62
CA ASP A 163 22.00 31.68 -5.37
C ASP A 163 21.08 31.73 -6.62
N ASP A 164 21.66 31.91 -7.81
CA ASP A 164 20.96 31.91 -9.10
C ASP A 164 20.91 30.54 -9.80
N GLU A 165 21.62 29.52 -9.29
CA GLU A 165 21.55 28.17 -9.86
C GLU A 165 20.23 27.49 -9.51
N THR A 166 19.67 26.76 -10.48
CA THR A 166 18.30 26.25 -10.42
C THR A 166 18.21 24.75 -10.19
N LEU A 167 17.21 24.31 -9.43
CA LEU A 167 16.86 22.89 -9.29
C LEU A 167 15.40 22.63 -9.70
N PRO A 168 15.08 21.46 -10.28
CA PRO A 168 13.71 21.00 -10.41
C PRO A 168 13.16 20.64 -9.03
N VAL A 169 12.13 21.36 -8.60
CA VAL A 169 11.55 21.19 -7.26
C VAL A 169 10.04 21.03 -7.28
N ALA A 170 9.52 20.27 -6.32
CA ALA A 170 8.10 20.12 -6.04
C ALA A 170 7.74 20.82 -4.73
N ILE A 171 6.74 21.71 -4.76
CA ILE A 171 6.31 22.52 -3.61
C ILE A 171 4.96 21.96 -3.14
N TRP A 172 4.85 21.58 -1.87
CA TRP A 172 3.59 21.21 -1.23
C TRP A 172 3.04 22.37 -0.41
N VAL A 173 1.78 22.74 -0.63
CA VAL A 173 1.14 23.91 -0.01
C VAL A 173 0.59 23.56 1.37
N ALA A 174 0.77 24.42 2.36
CA ALA A 174 0.25 24.25 3.72
C ALA A 174 -1.30 24.28 3.74
N ALA A 175 -1.89 23.70 4.79
CA ALA A 175 -3.34 23.76 5.01
C ALA A 175 -3.67 24.90 5.98
N GLY A 176 -4.64 25.76 5.63
CA GLY A 176 -5.26 26.64 6.61
C GLY A 176 -6.14 25.86 7.60
N PRO A 177 -6.51 26.46 8.75
CA PRO A 177 -7.55 25.91 9.63
C PRO A 177 -8.85 25.69 8.84
N GLY A 178 -9.51 24.53 8.99
CA GLY A 178 -10.68 24.17 8.20
C GLY A 178 -10.38 23.65 6.79
N GLN A 179 -9.10 23.51 6.40
CA GLN A 179 -8.67 23.11 5.06
C GLN A 179 -7.77 21.85 5.04
N SER A 180 -7.81 21.04 6.09
CA SER A 180 -7.20 19.70 6.04
C SER A 180 -7.92 18.81 5.04
N LEU A 181 -7.25 17.76 4.56
CA LEU A 181 -7.81 16.85 3.56
C LEU A 181 -9.09 16.14 4.06
N ALA A 182 -9.18 15.89 5.37
CA ALA A 182 -10.37 15.27 5.98
C ALA A 182 -11.56 16.25 6.03
N GLU A 183 -11.32 17.52 6.35
CA GLU A 183 -12.36 18.56 6.34
C GLU A 183 -12.86 18.84 4.91
N GLN A 184 -11.94 18.95 3.95
CA GLN A 184 -12.23 19.10 2.52
C GLN A 184 -13.07 17.93 1.96
N GLN A 185 -12.65 16.69 2.27
CA GLN A 185 -13.39 15.46 1.92
C GLN A 185 -14.78 15.42 2.56
N THR A 186 -14.90 15.82 3.83
CA THR A 186 -16.18 15.90 4.56
C THR A 186 -17.13 16.94 3.94
N ALA A 187 -16.62 18.12 3.59
CA ALA A 187 -17.40 19.18 2.94
C ALA A 187 -17.89 18.77 1.53
N ALA A 188 -17.04 18.08 0.76
CA ALA A 188 -17.44 17.53 -0.54
C ALA A 188 -18.50 16.42 -0.38
N PHE A 189 -18.35 15.50 0.58
CA PHE A 189 -19.34 14.48 0.89
C PHE A 189 -20.69 15.09 1.30
N ALA A 190 -20.70 16.11 2.16
CA ALA A 190 -21.91 16.81 2.58
C ALA A 190 -22.61 17.52 1.40
N THR A 191 -21.83 18.11 0.49
CA THR A 191 -22.35 18.76 -0.74
C THR A 191 -23.06 17.76 -1.64
N LEU A 192 -22.47 16.58 -1.85
CA LEU A 192 -23.04 15.50 -2.65
C LEU A 192 -24.27 14.87 -1.95
N ALA A 193 -24.24 14.69 -0.64
CA ALA A 193 -25.35 14.14 0.16
C ALA A 193 -26.58 15.06 0.20
N ALA A 194 -26.37 16.38 0.08
CA ALA A 194 -27.45 17.36 -0.07
C ALA A 194 -28.09 17.34 -1.47
N ARG A 195 -27.36 16.84 -2.48
CA ARG A 195 -27.78 16.80 -3.89
C ARG A 195 -28.35 15.44 -4.33
N TYR A 196 -27.88 14.35 -3.75
CA TYR A 196 -28.23 12.98 -4.13
C TYR A 196 -28.67 12.15 -2.90
N PRO A 197 -29.96 11.76 -2.79
CA PRO A 197 -30.43 10.88 -1.71
C PRO A 197 -29.69 9.55 -1.64
N GLU A 198 -29.25 9.01 -2.78
CA GLU A 198 -28.45 7.79 -2.87
C GLU A 198 -27.06 7.95 -2.25
N VAL A 199 -26.47 9.15 -2.31
CA VAL A 199 -25.20 9.47 -1.64
C VAL A 199 -25.37 9.49 -0.13
N ARG A 200 -26.46 10.09 0.38
CA ARG A 200 -26.78 10.03 1.81
C ARG A 200 -26.88 8.57 2.29
N ALA A 201 -27.64 7.74 1.58
CA ALA A 201 -27.77 6.32 1.92
C ALA A 201 -26.44 5.54 1.81
N ALA A 202 -25.58 5.86 0.85
CA ALA A 202 -24.25 5.25 0.71
C ALA A 202 -23.29 5.66 1.85
N LEU A 203 -23.33 6.93 2.27
CA LEU A 203 -22.58 7.44 3.42
C LEU A 203 -23.07 6.84 4.74
N GLU A 204 -24.38 6.71 4.95
CA GLU A 204 -24.97 6.10 6.15
C GLU A 204 -24.68 4.58 6.23
N ARG A 205 -24.61 3.90 5.09
CA ARG A 205 -24.35 2.45 4.99
C ARG A 205 -22.87 2.08 5.05
N PHE A 206 -22.00 2.89 4.44
CA PHE A 206 -20.58 2.55 4.23
C PHE A 206 -19.61 3.75 4.28
N GLY A 207 -20.04 4.98 4.56
CA GLY A 207 -19.13 6.12 4.69
C GLY A 207 -18.48 6.65 3.40
N LYS A 208 -18.87 6.18 2.21
CA LYS A 208 -18.41 6.71 0.91
C LYS A 208 -19.57 7.15 0.00
N PRO A 209 -19.47 8.30 -0.70
CA PRO A 209 -20.50 8.73 -1.64
C PRO A 209 -20.54 7.87 -2.90
N MET A 210 -19.48 7.10 -3.17
CA MET A 210 -19.30 6.31 -4.38
C MET A 210 -20.02 4.94 -4.34
N ASP A 211 -20.49 4.49 -3.18
CA ASP A 211 -21.10 3.17 -3.00
C ASP A 211 -22.60 3.15 -3.38
N VAL A 212 -22.85 3.61 -4.61
CA VAL A 212 -24.16 3.67 -5.24
C VAL A 212 -24.25 2.55 -6.28
N ASN A 213 -25.32 1.76 -6.22
CA ASN A 213 -25.49 0.54 -7.03
C ASN A 213 -25.66 0.82 -8.54
N ALA A 214 -26.05 2.04 -8.94
CA ALA A 214 -26.31 2.40 -10.34
C ALA A 214 -25.05 3.00 -11.02
N PRO A 215 -24.41 2.35 -12.01
CA PRO A 215 -23.11 2.76 -12.54
C PRO A 215 -23.07 4.18 -13.13
N ALA A 216 -24.09 4.55 -13.92
CA ALA A 216 -24.18 5.89 -14.53
C ALA A 216 -24.55 7.01 -13.54
N LEU A 217 -25.05 6.67 -12.34
CA LEU A 217 -25.16 7.63 -11.23
C LEU A 217 -23.81 7.72 -10.49
N ARG A 218 -23.17 6.58 -10.23
CA ARG A 218 -21.83 6.50 -9.64
C ARG A 218 -20.82 7.36 -10.42
N GLN A 219 -20.73 7.24 -11.75
CA GLN A 219 -19.82 8.06 -12.58
C GLN A 219 -20.10 9.57 -12.49
N ARG A 220 -21.37 10.00 -12.34
CA ARG A 220 -21.71 11.42 -12.20
C ARG A 220 -21.36 11.97 -10.82
N ILE A 221 -21.61 11.20 -9.76
CA ILE A 221 -21.13 11.51 -8.41
C ILE A 221 -19.59 11.56 -8.39
N GLU A 222 -18.92 10.70 -9.18
CA GLU A 222 -17.47 10.65 -9.29
C GLU A 222 -16.92 11.93 -9.91
N ALA A 223 -17.49 12.37 -11.04
CA ALA A 223 -17.12 13.63 -11.69
C ALA A 223 -17.35 14.84 -10.77
N GLU A 224 -18.53 14.96 -10.14
CA GLU A 224 -18.83 16.10 -9.26
C GLU A 224 -17.95 16.10 -7.98
N TYR A 225 -17.65 14.93 -7.40
CA TYR A 225 -16.70 14.81 -6.30
C TYR A 225 -15.28 15.27 -6.71
N ILE A 226 -14.85 14.88 -7.91
CA ILE A 226 -13.55 15.28 -8.48
C ILE A 226 -13.52 16.80 -8.72
N GLU A 227 -14.56 17.40 -9.27
CA GLU A 227 -14.66 18.85 -9.47
C GLU A 227 -14.60 19.62 -8.14
N LEU A 228 -15.31 19.15 -7.10
CA LEU A 228 -15.30 19.75 -5.76
C LEU A 228 -13.90 19.71 -5.12
N LEU A 229 -13.15 18.61 -5.26
CA LEU A 229 -11.76 18.52 -4.78
C LEU A 229 -10.83 19.41 -5.62
N ASN A 230 -10.97 19.40 -6.95
CA ASN A 230 -10.16 20.20 -7.87
C ASN A 230 -10.24 21.70 -7.53
N ALA A 231 -11.46 22.24 -7.37
CA ALA A 231 -11.66 23.64 -7.01
C ALA A 231 -11.07 23.99 -5.62
N GLN A 232 -11.18 23.09 -4.64
CA GLN A 232 -10.63 23.31 -3.29
C GLN A 232 -9.10 23.30 -3.27
N ALA A 233 -8.46 22.44 -4.07
CA ALA A 233 -7.01 22.40 -4.21
C ALA A 233 -6.47 23.62 -4.98
N GLU A 234 -7.14 24.02 -6.07
CA GLU A 234 -6.76 25.19 -6.87
C GLU A 234 -6.84 26.49 -6.04
N VAL A 235 -7.92 26.72 -5.30
CA VAL A 235 -8.08 27.90 -4.43
C VAL A 235 -6.93 28.00 -3.41
N ARG A 236 -6.39 26.87 -2.95
CA ARG A 236 -5.30 26.79 -1.99
C ARG A 236 -3.92 27.02 -2.63
N SER A 237 -3.65 26.48 -3.81
CA SER A 237 -2.34 26.61 -4.48
C SER A 237 -2.18 27.87 -5.33
N ARG A 238 -3.27 28.44 -5.85
CA ARG A 238 -3.28 29.59 -6.77
C ARG A 238 -2.46 30.80 -6.32
N PRO A 239 -2.46 31.25 -5.04
CA PRO A 239 -1.69 32.42 -4.63
C PRO A 239 -0.18 32.27 -4.91
N LEU A 240 0.41 31.14 -4.52
CA LEU A 240 1.81 30.82 -4.75
C LEU A 240 2.14 30.65 -6.24
N ILE A 241 1.25 30.00 -7.00
CA ILE A 241 1.41 29.81 -8.44
C ILE A 241 1.42 31.16 -9.16
N THR A 242 0.42 32.03 -8.89
CA THR A 242 0.33 33.37 -9.49
C THR A 242 1.54 34.23 -9.13
N GLU A 243 2.04 34.16 -7.90
CA GLU A 243 3.24 34.89 -7.47
C GLU A 243 4.50 34.44 -8.23
N LEU A 244 4.73 33.12 -8.34
CA LEU A 244 5.87 32.58 -9.09
C LEU A 244 5.78 32.86 -10.60
N THR A 245 4.59 32.77 -11.20
CA THR A 245 4.38 33.13 -12.61
C THR A 245 4.58 34.63 -12.86
N HIS A 246 4.14 35.52 -11.94
CA HIS A 246 4.48 36.94 -12.02
C HIS A 246 5.98 37.22 -11.82
N GLY A 247 6.69 36.37 -11.06
CA GLY A 247 8.16 36.36 -10.97
C GLY A 247 8.87 35.85 -12.23
N GLY A 248 8.14 35.38 -13.25
CA GLY A 248 8.68 34.87 -14.51
C GLY A 248 9.00 33.38 -14.52
N PHE A 249 8.62 32.61 -13.49
CA PHE A 249 8.90 31.19 -13.40
C PHE A 249 7.81 30.33 -14.04
N THR A 250 8.21 29.32 -14.82
CA THR A 250 7.33 28.27 -15.32
C THR A 250 6.93 27.34 -14.17
N VAL A 251 5.63 27.11 -14.01
CA VAL A 251 5.06 26.27 -12.95
C VAL A 251 4.14 25.23 -13.58
N THR A 252 4.41 23.94 -13.33
CA THR A 252 3.56 22.82 -13.74
C THR A 252 2.59 22.48 -12.61
N THR A 253 1.28 22.48 -12.91
CA THR A 253 0.20 22.35 -11.93
C THR A 253 -0.60 21.07 -12.14
N TYR A 254 -1.18 20.56 -11.06
CA TYR A 254 -1.85 19.25 -11.02
C TYR A 254 -3.28 19.43 -10.49
N PRO A 255 -4.32 19.35 -11.34
CA PRO A 255 -5.71 19.58 -10.93
C PRO A 255 -6.15 18.68 -9.77
N GLY A 256 -6.51 19.30 -8.64
CA GLY A 256 -6.88 18.57 -7.41
C GLY A 256 -5.72 18.25 -6.47
N MET A 257 -4.46 18.49 -6.84
CA MET A 257 -3.33 18.37 -5.91
C MET A 257 -3.02 19.73 -5.26
N PRO A 258 -2.83 19.82 -3.93
CA PRO A 258 -2.37 21.05 -3.26
C PRO A 258 -0.84 21.21 -3.40
N SER A 259 -0.31 21.03 -4.61
CA SER A 259 1.11 21.00 -4.93
C SER A 259 1.34 21.33 -6.42
N PHE A 260 2.56 21.77 -6.74
CA PHE A 260 3.02 22.09 -8.10
C PHE A 260 4.53 21.83 -8.20
N THR A 261 5.07 21.68 -9.41
CA THR A 261 6.53 21.68 -9.65
C THR A 261 6.97 22.91 -10.42
N ALA A 262 8.23 23.30 -10.23
CA ALA A 262 8.87 24.39 -10.96
C ALA A 262 10.39 24.18 -10.97
N VAL A 263 11.09 24.77 -11.95
CA VAL A 263 12.55 24.87 -11.94
C VAL A 263 12.90 26.23 -11.35
N LEU A 264 13.45 26.27 -10.14
CA LEU A 264 13.59 27.50 -9.35
C LEU A 264 15.04 27.74 -8.90
N PRO A 265 15.52 29.01 -8.88
CA PRO A 265 16.81 29.37 -8.29
C PRO A 265 16.87 29.07 -6.79
N LYS A 266 18.06 28.72 -6.29
CA LYS A 266 18.36 28.52 -4.86
C LYS A 266 17.78 29.63 -3.96
N ARG A 267 17.94 30.91 -4.32
CA ARG A 267 17.39 32.02 -3.53
C ARG A 267 15.87 31.95 -3.37
N VAL A 268 15.15 31.62 -4.44
CA VAL A 268 13.67 31.50 -4.44
C VAL A 268 13.23 30.27 -3.63
N ILE A 269 13.95 29.16 -3.72
CA ILE A 269 13.67 27.96 -2.91
C ILE A 269 13.82 28.27 -1.40
N LEU A 270 14.86 29.02 -1.02
CA LEU A 270 15.11 29.43 0.37
C LEU A 270 14.13 30.51 0.86
N GLU A 271 13.59 31.35 -0.02
CA GLU A 271 12.49 32.28 0.29
C GLU A 271 11.18 31.53 0.52
N LEU A 272 10.80 30.61 -0.39
CA LEU A 272 9.60 29.77 -0.27
C LEU A 272 9.62 28.95 1.03
N ALA A 273 10.76 28.37 1.40
CA ALA A 273 10.91 27.55 2.62
C ALA A 273 10.58 28.32 3.92
N ARG A 274 10.64 29.66 3.91
CA ARG A 274 10.32 30.52 5.08
C ARG A 274 8.84 30.88 5.18
N ARG A 275 8.05 30.70 4.12
CA ARG A 275 6.66 31.18 4.08
C ARG A 275 5.71 30.30 4.91
N PRO A 276 4.64 30.86 5.51
CA PRO A 276 3.66 30.07 6.25
C PRO A 276 2.72 29.25 5.35
N ASP A 277 2.52 29.64 4.09
CA ASP A 277 1.68 28.95 3.11
C ASP A 277 2.37 27.77 2.39
N VAL A 278 3.68 27.59 2.58
CA VAL A 278 4.43 26.41 2.11
C VAL A 278 4.52 25.36 3.22
N SER A 279 4.28 24.09 2.88
CA SER A 279 4.40 22.95 3.82
C SER A 279 5.75 22.24 3.70
N ALA A 280 6.21 21.98 2.48
CA ALA A 280 7.44 21.23 2.18
C ALA A 280 7.91 21.52 0.75
N ILE A 281 9.21 21.35 0.50
CA ILE A 281 9.82 21.44 -0.84
C ILE A 281 10.75 20.23 -1.05
N TYR A 282 10.65 19.60 -2.21
CA TYR A 282 11.35 18.38 -2.61
C TYR A 282 12.15 18.60 -3.90
N LEU A 283 13.22 17.82 -4.09
CA LEU A 283 14.01 17.69 -5.31
C LEU A 283 13.45 16.54 -6.16
N VAL A 284 13.37 16.70 -7.47
CA VAL A 284 12.76 15.70 -8.38
C VAL A 284 13.64 15.43 -9.61
N GLU A 285 14.61 14.51 -9.50
CA GLU A 285 15.68 14.29 -10.52
C GLU A 285 16.07 12.81 -10.84
N THR A 286 15.21 11.82 -10.56
CA THR A 286 15.51 10.36 -10.73
C THR A 286 14.69 9.65 -11.84
N GLU A 287 15.08 8.42 -12.24
CA GLU A 287 14.55 7.67 -13.42
C GLU A 287 14.30 6.14 -13.14
N GLU A 288 13.49 5.47 -14.00
CA GLU A 288 12.84 4.12 -13.84
C GLU A 288 13.61 2.88 -14.41
N GLN A 289 13.32 1.61 -14.01
CA GLN A 289 13.98 0.36 -14.51
C GLN A 289 13.13 -0.98 -14.62
N PRO A 290 13.47 -1.97 -15.53
CA PRO A 290 12.64 -3.15 -15.97
C PRO A 290 12.73 -4.49 -15.15
N ALA A 291 12.40 -5.77 -15.54
CA ALA A 291 11.72 -6.52 -16.67
C ALA A 291 11.38 -8.02 -16.27
N LEU A 292 10.28 -8.75 -16.69
CA LEU A 292 9.88 -10.20 -16.34
C LEU A 292 8.58 -10.72 -17.10
N ASP A 293 7.92 -11.87 -16.72
CA ASP A 293 6.45 -12.33 -16.78
C ASP A 293 6.13 -13.89 -17.01
N SER A 294 5.52 -14.63 -16.07
CA SER A 294 5.10 -16.07 -16.20
C SER A 294 4.47 -16.70 -14.94
N ALA A 295 4.76 -16.14 -13.75
CA ALA A 295 4.39 -16.41 -12.34
C ALA A 295 2.94 -16.84 -11.96
N VAL A 296 2.10 -17.05 -12.96
CA VAL A 296 0.65 -17.14 -12.86
C VAL A 296 0.15 -18.48 -12.29
N PRO A 297 0.85 -19.63 -12.44
CA PRO A 297 0.56 -20.84 -11.67
C PRO A 297 0.79 -20.67 -10.16
N THR A 298 1.93 -20.07 -9.79
CA THR A 298 2.43 -19.93 -8.40
C THR A 298 1.55 -19.00 -7.56
N SER A 299 0.93 -18.01 -8.20
CA SER A 299 -0.11 -17.13 -7.64
C SER A 299 -1.54 -17.73 -7.68
N LEU A 300 -1.69 -19.01 -8.06
CA LEU A 300 -2.93 -19.79 -8.08
C LEU A 300 -4.07 -19.23 -8.97
N ALA A 301 -3.78 -18.27 -9.85
CA ALA A 301 -4.77 -17.61 -10.71
C ALA A 301 -5.63 -18.58 -11.58
N PRO A 302 -5.11 -19.72 -12.10
CA PRO A 302 -5.93 -20.70 -12.83
C PRO A 302 -7.13 -21.24 -12.04
N LEU A 303 -7.04 -21.32 -10.70
CA LEU A 303 -8.18 -21.72 -9.86
C LEU A 303 -9.28 -20.65 -9.78
N VAL A 304 -8.96 -19.40 -10.11
CA VAL A 304 -9.90 -18.28 -10.15
C VAL A 304 -10.57 -18.20 -11.52
N TRP A 305 -9.80 -18.38 -12.60
CA TRP A 305 -10.31 -18.50 -13.97
C TRP A 305 -11.28 -19.67 -14.12
N ALA A 306 -10.95 -20.82 -13.53
CA ALA A 306 -11.82 -22.02 -13.51
C ALA A 306 -13.17 -21.81 -12.77
N ARG A 307 -13.33 -20.67 -12.08
CA ARG A 307 -14.59 -20.26 -11.43
C ARG A 307 -15.33 -19.15 -12.20
N GLY A 308 -14.87 -18.81 -13.40
CA GLY A 308 -15.46 -17.80 -14.28
C GLY A 308 -14.96 -16.36 -14.06
N TYR A 309 -13.89 -16.15 -13.29
CA TYR A 309 -13.34 -14.83 -13.02
C TYR A 309 -11.94 -14.69 -13.62
N ASP A 310 -11.81 -13.82 -14.60
CA ASP A 310 -10.64 -13.60 -15.47
C ASP A 310 -10.22 -12.13 -15.57
N GLY A 311 -10.88 -11.21 -14.85
CA GLY A 311 -10.70 -9.76 -14.97
C GLY A 311 -11.64 -9.04 -15.96
N SER A 312 -12.48 -9.77 -16.70
CA SER A 312 -13.46 -9.21 -17.64
C SER A 312 -14.27 -8.04 -17.05
N GLY A 313 -14.35 -6.95 -17.82
CA GLY A 313 -15.06 -5.73 -17.42
C GLY A 313 -14.29 -4.82 -16.44
N VAL A 314 -13.05 -5.15 -16.07
CA VAL A 314 -12.19 -4.31 -15.22
C VAL A 314 -11.08 -3.68 -16.06
N THR A 315 -10.84 -2.38 -15.85
CA THR A 315 -9.73 -1.64 -16.49
C THR A 315 -8.54 -1.51 -15.54
N VAL A 316 -7.40 -2.07 -15.96
CA VAL A 316 -6.07 -1.87 -15.35
C VAL A 316 -5.33 -0.83 -16.18
N ALA A 317 -4.87 0.24 -15.55
CA ALA A 317 -3.96 1.18 -16.17
C ALA A 317 -2.52 0.73 -15.98
N ILE A 318 -1.74 0.80 -17.06
CA ILE A 318 -0.30 0.54 -17.09
C ILE A 318 0.36 1.92 -17.20
N LEU A 319 0.81 2.44 -16.05
CA LEU A 319 1.50 3.71 -15.90
C LEU A 319 2.99 3.37 -15.77
N GLU A 320 3.77 3.63 -16.82
CA GLU A 320 5.17 3.21 -16.95
C GLU A 320 5.89 4.21 -17.85
N HIS A 321 7.23 4.23 -17.84
CA HIS A 321 8.01 5.00 -18.79
C HIS A 321 7.76 4.50 -20.22
N GLY A 322 7.09 5.32 -21.02
CA GLY A 322 6.67 5.02 -22.38
C GLY A 322 5.47 4.09 -22.47
N ASN A 323 5.20 3.59 -23.67
CA ASN A 323 3.85 3.23 -24.07
C ASN A 323 3.68 1.72 -24.26
N VAL A 324 2.50 1.19 -23.91
CA VAL A 324 2.13 -0.20 -24.25
C VAL A 324 2.04 -0.32 -25.77
N ASP A 325 2.65 -1.37 -26.32
CA ASP A 325 2.66 -1.67 -27.76
C ASP A 325 1.22 -1.75 -28.31
N PRO A 326 0.80 -0.82 -29.21
CA PRO A 326 -0.53 -0.84 -29.81
C PRO A 326 -0.76 -2.02 -30.76
N SER A 327 0.30 -2.75 -31.14
CA SER A 327 0.25 -3.94 -32.01
C SER A 327 0.22 -5.27 -31.24
N ASN A 328 0.22 -5.24 -29.90
CA ASN A 328 0.10 -6.46 -29.11
C ASN A 328 -1.27 -7.10 -29.33
N SER A 329 -1.27 -8.30 -29.93
CA SER A 329 -2.48 -9.03 -30.35
C SER A 329 -3.06 -9.93 -29.26
N PHE A 330 -2.47 -9.92 -28.06
CA PHE A 330 -2.84 -10.75 -26.92
C PHE A 330 -3.30 -9.92 -25.71
N LEU A 331 -3.58 -8.64 -25.90
CA LEU A 331 -4.12 -7.74 -24.88
C LEU A 331 -5.46 -7.13 -25.30
N HIS A 332 -6.39 -7.02 -24.36
CA HIS A 332 -7.60 -6.21 -24.54
C HIS A 332 -7.27 -4.72 -24.36
N LEU A 333 -6.61 -4.14 -25.36
CA LEU A 333 -6.20 -2.72 -25.34
C LEU A 333 -7.42 -1.79 -25.43
N SER A 334 -7.45 -0.79 -24.55
CA SER A 334 -8.34 0.36 -24.66
C SER A 334 -8.01 1.20 -25.91
N PRO A 335 -9.00 1.64 -26.70
CA PRO A 335 -8.78 2.57 -27.81
C PRO A 335 -8.42 3.98 -27.33
N VAL A 336 -8.71 4.30 -26.07
CA VAL A 336 -8.22 5.51 -25.38
C VAL A 336 -6.88 5.16 -24.73
N ARG A 337 -5.83 5.94 -25.05
CA ARG A 337 -4.47 5.79 -24.50
C ARG A 337 -3.86 7.16 -24.25
N ARG A 338 -2.93 7.24 -23.30
CA ARG A 338 -1.92 8.31 -23.22
C ARG A 338 -0.63 7.72 -23.80
N ASP A 339 -0.05 8.47 -24.72
CA ASP A 339 1.26 8.22 -25.27
C ASP A 339 2.21 9.31 -24.78
N ALA A 340 3.38 8.91 -24.28
CA ALA A 340 4.53 9.76 -24.03
C ALA A 340 5.51 9.73 -25.21
N ASP A 341 6.30 10.80 -25.36
CA ASP A 341 7.12 11.08 -26.56
C ASP A 341 8.32 10.12 -26.72
N ASN A 342 8.67 9.38 -25.66
CA ASN A 342 9.66 8.29 -25.65
C ASN A 342 9.18 7.01 -26.39
N GLY A 343 7.90 6.90 -26.74
CA GLY A 343 7.39 5.88 -27.65
C GLY A 343 7.09 4.52 -27.00
N VAL A 344 7.00 3.46 -27.81
CA VAL A 344 6.68 2.10 -27.33
C VAL A 344 7.91 1.48 -26.67
N GLN A 345 7.77 1.12 -25.40
CA GLN A 345 8.86 0.57 -24.59
C GLN A 345 8.61 -0.92 -24.31
N ASP A 346 9.65 -1.73 -24.49
CA ASP A 346 9.57 -3.19 -24.30
C ASP A 346 9.22 -3.57 -22.85
N HIS A 347 9.74 -2.81 -21.88
CA HIS A 347 9.34 -2.92 -20.47
C HIS A 347 7.81 -2.85 -20.32
N THR A 348 7.22 -1.74 -20.78
CA THR A 348 5.80 -1.42 -20.66
C THR A 348 4.89 -2.43 -21.38
N ALA A 349 5.29 -2.88 -22.57
CA ALA A 349 4.59 -3.95 -23.30
C ALA A 349 4.55 -5.25 -22.48
N ARG A 350 5.67 -5.60 -21.84
CA ARG A 350 5.80 -6.79 -21.00
C ARG A 350 5.07 -6.67 -19.66
N VAL A 351 5.08 -5.51 -19.01
CA VAL A 351 4.29 -5.27 -17.78
C VAL A 351 2.80 -5.45 -18.06
N ALA A 352 2.32 -4.96 -19.20
CA ALA A 352 0.94 -5.17 -19.65
C ALA A 352 0.64 -6.67 -19.94
N SER A 353 1.58 -7.42 -20.53
CA SER A 353 1.48 -8.88 -20.68
C SER A 353 1.25 -9.57 -19.34
N ALA A 354 2.07 -9.27 -18.32
CA ALA A 354 1.96 -9.89 -17.01
C ALA A 354 0.63 -9.64 -16.29
N ALA A 355 0.07 -8.44 -16.49
CA ALA A 355 -1.22 -8.10 -15.95
C ALA A 355 -2.36 -8.86 -16.64
N ALA A 356 -2.39 -8.88 -17.98
CA ALA A 356 -3.61 -9.22 -18.73
C ALA A 356 -3.44 -9.90 -20.11
N SER A 357 -2.29 -10.51 -20.42
CA SER A 357 -2.13 -11.27 -21.67
C SER A 357 -3.11 -12.46 -21.71
N PHE A 358 -3.91 -12.58 -22.78
CA PHE A 358 -4.79 -13.74 -23.03
C PHE A 358 -4.13 -14.87 -23.85
N HIS A 359 -2.84 -14.75 -24.17
CA HIS A 359 -2.06 -15.78 -24.86
C HIS A 359 -2.14 -17.14 -24.13
N ASP A 360 -1.97 -18.27 -24.84
CA ASP A 360 -2.15 -19.61 -24.23
C ASP A 360 -0.99 -20.08 -23.34
N ILE A 361 0.25 -19.66 -23.67
CA ILE A 361 1.46 -19.94 -22.87
C ILE A 361 1.74 -18.77 -21.91
N TYR A 362 2.21 -17.65 -22.45
CA TYR A 362 2.51 -16.40 -21.74
C TYR A 362 1.25 -15.63 -21.31
N ARG A 363 0.42 -16.25 -20.46
CA ARG A 363 -0.86 -15.71 -19.99
C ARG A 363 -0.64 -14.86 -18.73
N GLY A 364 -1.15 -13.63 -18.73
CA GLY A 364 -1.15 -12.75 -17.56
C GLY A 364 -2.18 -13.17 -16.50
N VAL A 365 -2.13 -12.57 -15.31
CA VAL A 365 -3.00 -12.97 -14.17
C VAL A 365 -4.49 -12.72 -14.43
N ALA A 366 -4.84 -11.64 -15.16
CA ALA A 366 -6.21 -11.26 -15.45
C ALA A 366 -6.45 -11.12 -16.98
N PRO A 367 -6.49 -12.24 -17.73
CA PRO A 367 -6.50 -12.23 -19.20
C PRO A 367 -7.73 -11.56 -19.85
N GLY A 368 -8.84 -11.40 -19.11
CA GLY A 368 -10.02 -10.66 -19.56
C GLY A 368 -10.00 -9.15 -19.25
N ALA A 369 -9.01 -8.67 -18.49
CA ALA A 369 -8.94 -7.27 -18.09
C ALA A 369 -8.58 -6.34 -19.27
N THR A 370 -9.19 -5.16 -19.31
CA THR A 370 -8.88 -4.13 -20.31
C THR A 370 -7.63 -3.35 -19.88
N ILE A 371 -6.62 -3.30 -20.74
CA ILE A 371 -5.39 -2.51 -20.53
C ILE A 371 -5.59 -1.09 -21.02
N LEU A 372 -5.38 -0.12 -20.12
CA LEU A 372 -5.28 1.29 -20.44
C LEU A 372 -3.80 1.72 -20.44
N SER A 373 -3.22 1.97 -21.62
CA SER A 373 -1.87 2.54 -21.73
C SER A 373 -1.89 3.97 -21.18
N ALA A 374 -1.14 4.21 -20.11
CA ALA A 374 -1.01 5.50 -19.44
C ALA A 374 0.47 5.92 -19.39
N GLY A 375 1.17 5.83 -20.53
CA GLY A 375 2.62 6.03 -20.60
C GLY A 375 3.06 7.43 -20.16
N GLU A 376 4.24 7.50 -19.55
CA GLU A 376 4.86 8.74 -19.04
C GLU A 376 6.34 8.88 -19.48
N ASN A 377 7.00 9.98 -19.12
CA ASN A 377 8.28 10.42 -19.72
C ASN A 377 9.53 10.33 -18.81
N GLY A 378 9.45 9.63 -17.69
CA GLY A 378 10.49 9.48 -16.68
C GLY A 378 10.51 10.58 -15.61
N GLN A 379 9.73 11.66 -15.75
CA GLN A 379 9.70 12.73 -14.75
C GLN A 379 8.57 12.49 -13.74
N GLN A 380 8.87 12.56 -12.43
CA GLN A 380 7.87 12.48 -11.35
C GLN A 380 6.61 13.35 -11.62
N ALA A 381 6.83 14.53 -12.20
CA ALA A 381 5.79 15.46 -12.65
C ALA A 381 4.80 14.81 -13.65
N ASP A 382 5.32 14.13 -14.66
CA ASP A 382 4.55 13.52 -15.74
C ASP A 382 3.85 12.23 -15.28
N VAL A 383 4.49 11.41 -14.44
CA VAL A 383 3.85 10.29 -13.72
C VAL A 383 2.55 10.75 -13.04
N VAL A 384 2.58 11.88 -12.33
CA VAL A 384 1.41 12.41 -11.61
C VAL A 384 0.32 12.92 -12.56
N VAL A 385 0.67 13.41 -13.76
CA VAL A 385 -0.29 13.76 -14.82
C VAL A 385 -0.91 12.51 -15.45
N ALA A 386 -0.10 11.51 -15.78
CA ALA A 386 -0.55 10.25 -16.37
C ALA A 386 -1.41 9.42 -15.39
N LEU A 387 -1.06 9.41 -14.10
CA LEU A 387 -1.85 8.84 -13.00
C LEU A 387 -3.25 9.46 -12.91
N GLN A 388 -3.33 10.80 -12.90
CA GLN A 388 -4.62 11.51 -12.92
C GLN A 388 -5.41 11.21 -14.18
N TRP A 389 -4.75 11.23 -15.35
CA TRP A 389 -5.37 10.92 -16.63
C TRP A 389 -5.99 9.52 -16.62
N ALA A 390 -5.27 8.50 -16.13
CA ALA A 390 -5.75 7.13 -16.04
C ALA A 390 -7.02 7.00 -15.18
N PHE A 391 -7.05 7.66 -14.02
CA PHE A 391 -8.25 7.71 -13.17
C PHE A 391 -9.43 8.44 -13.82
N ASN A 392 -9.15 9.51 -14.58
CA ASN A 392 -10.16 10.26 -15.31
C ASN A 392 -10.74 9.47 -16.50
N GLN A 393 -9.97 8.58 -17.13
CA GLN A 393 -10.49 7.57 -18.07
C GLN A 393 -11.20 6.39 -17.38
N GLY A 394 -11.33 6.41 -16.05
CA GLY A 394 -12.12 5.46 -15.28
C GLY A 394 -11.37 4.19 -14.84
N ALA A 395 -10.06 4.08 -15.06
CA ALA A 395 -9.25 2.94 -14.58
C ALA A 395 -9.48 2.69 -13.09
N ARG A 396 -9.69 1.43 -12.70
CA ARG A 396 -9.98 1.04 -11.31
C ARG A 396 -8.73 0.56 -10.55
N ILE A 397 -7.72 0.17 -11.31
CA ILE A 397 -6.42 -0.28 -10.83
C ILE A 397 -5.36 0.49 -11.61
N VAL A 398 -4.28 0.90 -10.95
CA VAL A 398 -3.06 1.39 -11.60
C VAL A 398 -1.90 0.48 -11.21
N ASN A 399 -1.20 -0.02 -12.21
CA ASN A 399 0.13 -0.59 -12.10
C ASN A 399 1.16 0.54 -12.21
N TYR A 400 2.17 0.55 -11.33
CA TYR A 400 3.37 1.39 -11.49
C TYR A 400 4.60 0.55 -11.13
N SER A 401 5.20 -0.09 -12.13
CA SER A 401 6.32 -1.04 -11.97
C SER A 401 7.69 -0.36 -11.85
N ALA A 402 7.70 0.80 -11.21
CA ALA A 402 8.69 1.84 -11.41
C ALA A 402 8.91 2.67 -10.13
N GLY A 403 9.87 3.59 -10.15
CA GLY A 403 10.11 4.48 -9.02
C GLY A 403 11.39 5.33 -9.11
N PHE A 404 11.67 6.00 -7.99
CA PHE A 404 12.50 7.20 -7.93
C PHE A 404 13.56 7.16 -6.84
N GLU A 405 13.35 7.82 -5.69
CA GLU A 405 14.38 7.93 -4.64
C GLU A 405 14.45 6.64 -3.80
N GLU A 406 15.61 5.99 -3.80
CA GLU A 406 15.89 4.77 -3.04
C GLU A 406 16.42 5.08 -1.62
N ASP A 407 15.63 5.81 -0.84
CA ASP A 407 15.95 6.18 0.54
C ASP A 407 14.84 5.80 1.53
N ASN A 408 15.10 5.93 2.83
CA ASN A 408 14.08 5.64 3.86
C ASN A 408 13.16 6.85 4.16
N ASN A 409 13.26 7.96 3.43
CA ASN A 409 12.41 9.13 3.65
C ASN A 409 11.12 9.06 2.82
N VAL A 410 10.10 9.83 3.20
CA VAL A 410 8.86 9.97 2.41
C VAL A 410 8.94 11.21 1.55
N ASN A 411 9.04 10.99 0.25
CA ASN A 411 9.34 11.99 -0.76
C ASN A 411 8.06 12.55 -1.39
N TRP A 412 8.18 13.38 -2.42
CA TRP A 412 7.03 14.03 -3.05
C TRP A 412 6.10 13.02 -3.72
N ILE A 413 6.66 12.12 -4.52
CA ILE A 413 5.90 11.15 -5.32
C ILE A 413 5.17 10.12 -4.44
N ASP A 414 5.74 9.73 -3.29
CA ASP A 414 5.02 8.94 -2.27
C ASP A 414 3.74 9.64 -1.82
N ARG A 415 3.85 10.92 -1.46
CA ARG A 415 2.70 11.72 -0.99
C ARG A 415 1.69 11.97 -2.12
N ALA A 416 2.15 12.10 -3.36
CA ALA A 416 1.29 12.21 -4.53
C ALA A 416 0.46 10.93 -4.74
N PHE A 417 1.09 9.76 -4.73
CA PHE A 417 0.41 8.47 -4.87
C PHE A 417 -0.52 8.18 -3.69
N ASP A 418 -0.09 8.47 -2.46
CA ASP A 418 -0.89 8.33 -1.24
C ASP A 418 -2.17 9.18 -1.29
N TYR A 419 -1.99 10.46 -1.66
CA TYR A 419 -3.10 11.41 -1.87
C TYR A 419 -4.07 10.89 -2.92
N TRP A 420 -3.56 10.46 -4.08
CA TRP A 420 -4.40 10.06 -5.20
C TRP A 420 -5.15 8.75 -5.01
N ALA A 421 -4.53 7.74 -4.40
CA ALA A 421 -5.22 6.50 -4.02
C ALA A 421 -6.41 6.79 -3.10
N ARG A 422 -6.20 7.62 -2.07
CA ARG A 422 -7.23 8.02 -1.10
C ARG A 422 -8.29 8.95 -1.68
N GLN A 423 -7.95 9.85 -2.60
CA GLN A 423 -8.91 10.81 -3.19
C GLN A 423 -9.70 10.26 -4.38
N ARG A 424 -9.22 9.24 -5.10
CA ARG A 424 -9.98 8.59 -6.18
C ARG A 424 -10.60 7.26 -5.78
N PHE A 425 -10.29 6.72 -4.59
CA PHE A 425 -10.68 5.38 -4.13
C PHE A 425 -10.28 4.29 -5.14
N ARG A 426 -8.98 4.23 -5.42
CA ARG A 426 -8.39 3.37 -6.46
C ARG A 426 -7.23 2.58 -5.90
N THR A 427 -7.10 1.33 -6.34
CA THR A 427 -5.96 0.50 -5.97
C THR A 427 -4.78 0.88 -6.85
N ILE A 428 -3.72 1.40 -6.24
CA ILE A 428 -2.44 1.57 -6.92
C ILE A 428 -1.51 0.49 -6.39
N VAL A 429 -0.90 -0.25 -7.31
CA VAL A 429 0.08 -1.31 -7.01
C VAL A 429 1.44 -0.82 -7.51
N VAL A 430 2.46 -0.85 -6.66
CA VAL A 430 3.76 -0.20 -6.91
C VAL A 430 4.94 -1.12 -6.59
N ALA A 431 6.06 -0.93 -7.29
CA ALA A 431 7.29 -1.70 -7.06
C ALA A 431 7.95 -1.36 -5.71
N ALA A 432 8.57 -2.36 -5.07
CA ALA A 432 9.37 -2.13 -3.85
C ALA A 432 10.76 -1.57 -4.17
N GLY A 433 11.42 -2.04 -5.23
CA GLY A 433 12.81 -1.70 -5.57
C GLY A 433 13.69 -2.93 -5.81
N ASN A 434 14.76 -2.75 -6.59
CA ASN A 434 15.60 -3.84 -7.13
C ASN A 434 17.03 -3.86 -6.55
N SER A 435 17.25 -3.33 -5.34
CA SER A 435 18.57 -3.21 -4.70
C SER A 435 18.83 -4.16 -3.53
N GLY A 436 17.80 -4.75 -2.93
CA GLY A 436 17.90 -5.43 -1.64
C GLY A 436 18.06 -4.47 -0.44
N GLY A 437 17.70 -3.19 -0.60
CA GLY A 437 17.86 -2.14 0.41
C GLY A 437 16.58 -1.34 0.67
N SER A 438 16.71 -0.02 0.68
CA SER A 438 15.62 0.96 0.85
C SER A 438 14.55 0.78 -0.21
N LEU A 439 13.29 1.06 0.14
CA LEU A 439 12.24 1.11 -0.88
C LEU A 439 12.35 2.35 -1.77
N ILE A 440 12.15 2.15 -3.07
CA ILE A 440 11.99 3.26 -4.03
C ILE A 440 10.65 3.96 -3.80
N SER A 441 10.63 5.29 -3.89
CA SER A 441 9.36 6.03 -3.99
C SER A 441 8.69 5.72 -5.35
N PRO A 442 7.35 5.58 -5.49
CA PRO A 442 6.28 5.84 -4.52
C PRO A 442 5.96 4.67 -3.56
N GLY A 443 6.83 3.67 -3.46
CA GLY A 443 6.66 2.48 -2.62
C GLY A 443 6.49 2.74 -1.12
N LYS A 444 6.73 3.97 -0.64
CA LYS A 444 6.67 4.36 0.78
C LYS A 444 5.34 5.05 1.15
N ALA A 445 4.42 5.19 0.20
CA ALA A 445 3.03 5.62 0.40
C ALA A 445 2.21 4.63 1.25
N TRP A 446 1.20 5.11 2.00
CA TRP A 446 0.35 4.26 2.85
C TRP A 446 -0.77 3.55 2.07
N ASN A 447 -1.42 4.29 1.17
CA ASN A 447 -2.67 3.88 0.50
C ASN A 447 -2.44 3.09 -0.81
N VAL A 448 -1.18 2.74 -1.11
CA VAL A 448 -0.78 1.86 -2.22
C VAL A 448 -0.56 0.42 -1.72
N ILE A 449 -0.48 -0.55 -2.62
CA ILE A 449 0.04 -1.89 -2.33
C ILE A 449 1.47 -1.96 -2.90
N THR A 450 2.48 -2.02 -2.05
CA THR A 450 3.87 -2.15 -2.49
C THR A 450 4.26 -3.62 -2.56
N VAL A 451 4.92 -4.03 -3.64
CA VAL A 451 5.15 -5.44 -3.97
C VAL A 451 6.64 -5.77 -4.12
N GLY A 452 7.12 -6.72 -3.32
CA GLY A 452 8.45 -7.32 -3.43
C GLY A 452 8.48 -8.57 -4.33
N ALA A 453 9.67 -9.12 -4.54
CA ALA A 453 9.94 -10.18 -5.52
C ALA A 453 10.47 -11.48 -4.89
N ILE A 454 9.94 -12.62 -5.34
CA ILE A 454 10.42 -13.98 -5.00
C ILE A 454 10.92 -14.73 -6.24
N ASP A 455 11.82 -15.68 -6.06
CA ASP A 455 12.15 -16.71 -7.05
C ASP A 455 11.34 -17.97 -6.72
N ASP A 456 10.52 -18.48 -7.64
CA ASP A 456 9.78 -19.76 -7.49
C ASP A 456 10.55 -20.96 -8.08
N GLY A 457 11.81 -20.75 -8.47
CA GLY A 457 12.62 -21.73 -9.20
C GLY A 457 12.05 -22.07 -10.59
N ASN A 458 11.21 -21.19 -11.15
CA ASN A 458 10.44 -21.38 -12.38
C ASN A 458 9.48 -22.59 -12.29
N ASN A 459 8.78 -22.72 -11.16
CA ASN A 459 7.91 -23.86 -10.86
C ASN A 459 6.73 -23.46 -9.93
N ALA A 460 5.69 -24.30 -9.87
CA ALA A 460 4.46 -24.01 -9.14
C ALA A 460 4.35 -24.68 -7.75
N ASP A 461 5.36 -25.44 -7.32
CA ASP A 461 5.45 -26.00 -5.97
C ASP A 461 6.28 -25.07 -5.06
N TRP A 462 5.60 -24.49 -4.08
CA TRP A 462 6.08 -23.61 -3.00
C TRP A 462 7.17 -24.22 -2.08
N SER A 463 7.80 -25.33 -2.46
CA SER A 463 8.76 -26.06 -1.63
C SER A 463 10.21 -25.55 -1.75
N ASN A 464 10.50 -24.76 -2.79
CA ASN A 464 11.82 -24.17 -3.05
C ASN A 464 11.83 -22.65 -3.26
N ASP A 465 10.67 -22.00 -3.18
CA ASP A 465 10.51 -20.54 -3.30
C ASP A 465 11.43 -19.80 -2.31
N GLN A 466 12.02 -18.69 -2.76
CA GLN A 466 12.96 -17.86 -1.99
C GLN A 466 12.72 -16.37 -2.25
N MET A 467 12.98 -15.51 -1.26
CA MET A 467 13.05 -14.07 -1.52
C MET A 467 14.16 -13.77 -2.51
N TRP A 468 13.86 -12.98 -3.54
CA TRP A 468 14.91 -12.49 -4.45
C TRP A 468 15.85 -11.57 -3.66
N PRO A 469 17.17 -11.82 -3.63
CA PRO A 469 18.09 -11.03 -2.80
C PRO A 469 18.14 -9.53 -3.14
N SER A 470 17.65 -9.16 -4.33
CA SER A 470 17.54 -7.78 -4.78
C SER A 470 16.16 -7.15 -4.54
N SER A 471 15.18 -7.86 -3.98
CA SER A 471 13.91 -7.23 -3.59
C SER A 471 14.15 -6.28 -2.41
N ALA A 472 13.87 -4.99 -2.59
CA ALA A 472 13.93 -4.01 -1.49
C ALA A 472 12.92 -4.34 -0.38
N TYR A 473 13.29 -4.03 0.87
CA TYR A 473 12.54 -4.42 2.08
C TYR A 473 12.75 -3.50 3.29
N VAL A 474 13.62 -2.49 3.22
CA VAL A 474 13.91 -1.65 4.39
C VAL A 474 12.80 -0.61 4.58
N ASN A 475 12.01 -0.81 5.64
CA ASN A 475 10.89 0.06 6.02
C ASN A 475 11.26 1.56 6.04
N PRO A 476 10.43 2.44 5.44
CA PRO A 476 10.66 3.88 5.49
C PRO A 476 10.45 4.45 6.89
N VAL A 477 11.26 5.46 7.24
CA VAL A 477 11.19 6.18 8.50
C VAL A 477 9.77 6.72 8.71
N SER A 478 9.22 6.35 9.86
CA SER A 478 7.92 6.74 10.34
C SER A 478 8.07 7.03 11.84
N PRO A 479 7.33 8.00 12.41
CA PRO A 479 7.40 8.24 13.85
C PRO A 479 7.11 6.95 14.62
N HIS A 480 6.02 6.25 14.34
CA HIS A 480 5.59 5.14 15.20
C HIS A 480 6.21 3.77 14.83
N ASN A 481 7.18 3.75 13.91
CA ASN A 481 7.77 2.54 13.31
C ASN A 481 6.66 1.57 12.86
N ASP A 482 5.69 2.11 12.12
CA ASP A 482 4.39 1.53 11.79
C ASP A 482 4.20 1.29 10.27
N ARG A 483 5.27 1.46 9.48
CA ARG A 483 5.29 1.29 8.03
C ARG A 483 5.99 0.00 7.59
N GLU A 484 5.34 -1.12 7.80
CA GLU A 484 5.78 -2.40 7.23
C GLU A 484 5.65 -2.39 5.70
N LYS A 485 6.75 -2.64 5.00
CA LYS A 485 6.89 -2.55 3.54
C LYS A 485 7.96 -3.52 3.00
N PRO A 486 7.74 -4.17 1.84
CA PRO A 486 6.51 -4.22 1.05
C PRO A 486 5.38 -4.98 1.78
N GLU A 487 4.11 -4.68 1.46
CA GLU A 487 2.98 -5.35 2.10
C GLU A 487 2.76 -6.80 1.64
N VAL A 488 3.20 -7.13 0.42
CA VAL A 488 3.15 -8.48 -0.15
C VAL A 488 4.33 -8.70 -1.11
N VAL A 489 4.52 -9.96 -1.50
CA VAL A 489 5.46 -10.36 -2.55
C VAL A 489 4.73 -11.18 -3.61
N ALA A 490 5.23 -11.13 -4.84
CA ALA A 490 4.79 -11.99 -5.95
C ALA A 490 6.02 -12.35 -6.80
N VAL A 491 5.90 -13.27 -7.76
CA VAL A 491 7.10 -13.88 -8.36
C VAL A 491 7.84 -12.90 -9.25
N GLY A 492 9.16 -12.89 -9.14
CA GLY A 492 10.03 -11.79 -9.51
C GLY A 492 11.41 -12.19 -10.05
N VAL A 493 11.65 -13.45 -10.42
CA VAL A 493 12.94 -13.93 -10.97
C VAL A 493 12.78 -14.99 -12.07
N ASN A 494 13.35 -14.79 -13.28
CA ASN A 494 13.39 -15.74 -14.44
C ASN A 494 12.10 -15.93 -15.27
N ILE A 495 11.32 -14.88 -15.49
CA ILE A 495 9.89 -14.94 -15.87
C ILE A 495 9.80 -14.15 -17.22
N THR A 496 8.99 -14.59 -18.21
CA THR A 496 9.12 -14.33 -19.68
C THR A 496 7.88 -13.75 -20.43
N ALA A 497 7.73 -12.42 -20.55
CA ALA A 497 6.53 -11.78 -21.18
C ALA A 497 6.61 -11.61 -22.69
N LEU A 498 5.42 -11.47 -23.31
CA LEU A 498 5.25 -10.87 -24.63
C LEU A 498 5.59 -9.37 -24.60
N GLY A 499 6.75 -9.02 -25.17
CA GLY A 499 7.19 -7.65 -25.41
C GLY A 499 6.75 -7.11 -26.76
N VAL A 500 7.53 -6.17 -27.30
CA VAL A 500 7.19 -5.48 -28.56
C VAL A 500 7.06 -6.50 -29.71
N ASN A 501 6.06 -6.32 -30.57
CA ASN A 501 5.66 -7.26 -31.63
C ASN A 501 5.24 -8.66 -31.14
N ASN A 502 4.84 -8.80 -29.87
CA ASN A 502 4.48 -10.08 -29.22
C ASN A 502 5.67 -11.05 -29.09
N ILE A 503 6.89 -10.55 -28.92
CA ILE A 503 8.09 -11.40 -28.76
C ILE A 503 8.30 -11.76 -27.27
N PRO A 504 8.33 -13.05 -26.89
CA PRO A 504 8.59 -13.45 -25.50
C PRO A 504 10.03 -13.12 -25.05
N GLN A 505 10.21 -12.48 -23.89
CA GLN A 505 11.52 -12.09 -23.32
C GLN A 505 11.61 -12.29 -21.79
N THR A 506 12.60 -13.05 -21.34
CA THR A 506 12.87 -13.37 -19.91
C THR A 506 13.72 -12.30 -19.22
N ALA A 507 13.44 -11.98 -17.95
CA ALA A 507 14.27 -11.12 -17.10
C ALA A 507 13.94 -11.29 -15.58
N SER A 508 14.38 -10.37 -14.69
CA SER A 508 14.13 -10.34 -13.23
C SER A 508 13.88 -8.91 -12.68
N GLY A 509 13.04 -8.72 -11.65
CA GLY A 509 12.67 -7.40 -11.08
C GLY A 509 11.41 -7.33 -10.19
N THR A 510 11.33 -6.43 -9.21
CA THR A 510 10.05 -6.17 -8.49
C THR A 510 8.96 -5.64 -9.42
N SER A 511 9.36 -4.98 -10.49
CA SER A 511 8.58 -4.48 -11.63
C SER A 511 7.60 -5.47 -12.28
N PHE A 512 7.61 -6.79 -12.00
CA PHE A 512 6.56 -7.69 -12.52
C PHE A 512 5.86 -8.52 -11.47
N ALA A 513 6.34 -8.50 -10.23
CA ALA A 513 5.53 -8.88 -9.09
C ALA A 513 4.30 -7.94 -8.99
N VAL A 514 4.49 -6.65 -9.30
CA VAL A 514 3.44 -5.60 -9.34
C VAL A 514 2.25 -5.94 -10.28
N PRO A 515 2.40 -6.19 -11.60
CA PRO A 515 1.31 -6.51 -12.51
C PRO A 515 0.58 -7.81 -12.20
N GLN A 516 1.22 -8.78 -11.55
CA GLN A 516 0.52 -9.96 -11.04
C GLN A 516 -0.46 -9.57 -9.93
N VAL A 517 -0.03 -8.72 -8.99
CA VAL A 517 -0.88 -8.20 -7.92
C VAL A 517 -1.95 -7.25 -8.48
N ALA A 518 -1.64 -6.43 -9.49
CA ALA A 518 -2.63 -5.62 -10.21
C ALA A 518 -3.68 -6.51 -10.91
N GLY A 519 -3.25 -7.59 -11.56
CA GLY A 519 -4.14 -8.61 -12.14
C GLY A 519 -4.99 -9.30 -11.07
N LEU A 520 -4.41 -9.67 -9.91
CA LEU A 520 -5.14 -10.23 -8.78
C LEU A 520 -6.23 -9.28 -8.27
N VAL A 521 -5.96 -7.97 -8.19
CA VAL A 521 -6.99 -6.96 -7.90
C VAL A 521 -8.08 -6.96 -8.98
N ALA A 522 -7.74 -7.14 -10.26
CA ALA A 522 -8.74 -7.23 -11.33
C ALA A 522 -9.61 -8.49 -11.21
N LEU A 523 -9.04 -9.64 -10.83
CA LEU A 523 -9.80 -10.85 -10.51
C LEU A 523 -10.74 -10.63 -9.32
N LEU A 524 -10.28 -9.93 -8.27
CA LEU A 524 -11.11 -9.56 -7.11
C LEU A 524 -12.25 -8.61 -7.48
N ILE A 525 -12.01 -7.61 -8.33
CA ILE A 525 -13.04 -6.66 -8.80
C ILE A 525 -14.04 -7.35 -9.74
N HIS A 526 -13.62 -8.25 -10.64
CA HIS A 526 -14.57 -9.04 -11.44
C HIS A 526 -15.44 -9.92 -10.52
N ARG A 527 -14.87 -10.56 -9.49
CA ARG A 527 -15.64 -11.30 -8.48
C ARG A 527 -16.58 -10.43 -7.64
N ASN A 528 -16.19 -9.20 -7.32
CA ASN A 528 -17.03 -8.26 -6.57
C ASN A 528 -16.73 -6.80 -6.97
N GLY A 529 -17.55 -6.25 -7.87
CA GLY A 529 -17.40 -4.88 -8.40
C GLY A 529 -17.54 -3.73 -7.37
N ALA A 530 -17.85 -4.03 -6.11
CA ALA A 530 -17.71 -3.06 -5.02
C ALA A 530 -16.23 -2.76 -4.71
N LEU A 531 -15.34 -3.75 -4.83
CA LEU A 531 -13.91 -3.60 -4.50
C LEU A 531 -13.20 -2.54 -5.37
N GLY A 532 -13.73 -2.24 -6.56
CA GLY A 532 -13.28 -1.12 -7.42
C GLY A 532 -13.62 0.29 -6.93
N ALA A 533 -14.16 0.41 -5.71
CA ALA A 533 -14.27 1.66 -4.93
C ALA A 533 -13.77 1.46 -3.47
N TRP A 534 -13.16 0.31 -3.17
CA TRP A 534 -12.69 -0.10 -1.85
C TRP A 534 -11.26 -0.68 -1.93
N PRO A 535 -10.25 0.16 -2.28
CA PRO A 535 -8.86 -0.27 -2.40
C PRO A 535 -8.25 -0.76 -1.07
N GLU A 536 -8.77 -0.27 0.05
CA GLU A 536 -8.40 -0.68 1.41
C GLU A 536 -8.87 -2.11 1.65
N ALA A 537 -10.11 -2.43 1.28
CA ALA A 537 -10.64 -3.78 1.36
C ALA A 537 -9.94 -4.73 0.38
N ALA A 538 -9.59 -4.26 -0.83
CA ALA A 538 -8.80 -5.05 -1.78
C ALA A 538 -7.39 -5.37 -1.22
N LYS A 539 -6.69 -4.35 -0.68
CA LYS A 539 -5.39 -4.50 0.00
C LYS A 539 -5.49 -5.45 1.19
N ALA A 540 -6.47 -5.27 2.07
CA ALA A 540 -6.68 -6.13 3.23
C ALA A 540 -6.99 -7.59 2.84
N ILE A 541 -7.81 -7.83 1.82
CA ILE A 541 -8.07 -9.18 1.28
C ILE A 541 -6.78 -9.81 0.76
N ILE A 542 -5.95 -9.06 0.03
CA ILE A 542 -4.68 -9.54 -0.53
C ILE A 542 -3.69 -9.88 0.60
N MET A 543 -3.45 -8.96 1.54
CA MET A 543 -2.56 -9.19 2.68
C MET A 543 -3.03 -10.35 3.56
N ALA A 544 -4.35 -10.45 3.84
CA ALA A 544 -4.92 -11.53 4.66
C ALA A 544 -5.02 -12.89 3.95
N SER A 545 -4.77 -12.95 2.63
CA SER A 545 -4.74 -14.21 1.86
C SER A 545 -3.36 -14.58 1.31
N ALA A 546 -2.33 -13.75 1.57
CA ALA A 546 -0.92 -14.06 1.35
C ALA A 546 -0.45 -15.15 2.33
N THR A 547 -0.74 -16.41 1.99
CA THR A 547 -0.55 -17.57 2.88
C THR A 547 0.80 -18.27 2.73
N HIS A 548 1.57 -17.98 1.67
CA HIS A 548 2.91 -18.49 1.49
C HIS A 548 3.95 -17.44 1.96
N ASN A 549 4.44 -17.60 3.19
CA ASN A 549 5.49 -16.76 3.75
C ASN A 549 6.87 -17.35 3.42
N ILE A 550 7.69 -16.60 2.68
CA ILE A 550 8.94 -17.07 2.07
C ILE A 550 10.18 -16.46 2.77
N ILE A 551 10.35 -16.75 4.06
CA ILE A 551 11.68 -16.74 4.71
C ILE A 551 11.70 -17.87 5.75
N GLY A 552 12.84 -18.55 5.89
CA GLY A 552 13.11 -19.37 7.08
C GLY A 552 14.56 -19.27 7.52
N PRO A 553 14.91 -19.72 8.73
CA PRO A 553 14.14 -19.58 9.98
C PRO A 553 14.10 -18.10 10.42
N THR A 554 13.14 -17.62 11.21
CA THR A 554 12.65 -18.27 12.44
C THR A 554 11.13 -18.30 12.60
N ILE A 555 10.61 -19.54 12.60
CA ILE A 555 9.43 -20.02 13.32
C ILE A 555 8.09 -19.35 12.94
N ILE A 556 7.30 -20.03 12.10
CA ILE A 556 5.83 -19.91 12.17
C ILE A 556 5.39 -20.48 13.53
N VAL A 557 5.12 -19.61 14.50
CA VAL A 557 4.51 -20.00 15.78
C VAL A 557 3.07 -20.39 15.50
N ARG A 558 2.69 -21.64 15.83
CA ARG A 558 1.30 -22.08 15.67
C ARG A 558 0.39 -21.36 16.67
N GLY A 559 -0.43 -20.43 16.16
CA GLY A 559 -1.70 -20.06 16.76
C GLY A 559 -1.79 -18.67 17.41
N GLN A 560 -1.78 -17.61 16.60
CA GLN A 560 -2.63 -16.43 16.80
C GLN A 560 -3.30 -16.04 15.45
N GLY A 561 -4.38 -15.25 15.51
CA GLY A 561 -5.40 -15.04 14.45
C GLY A 561 -4.89 -14.84 13.01
N ASP A 562 -5.59 -15.31 11.97
CA ASP A 562 -6.99 -14.97 11.62
C ASP A 562 -7.24 -13.45 11.69
N LEU A 563 -7.19 -12.79 10.53
CA LEU A 563 -7.40 -11.35 10.38
C LEU A 563 -8.90 -11.03 10.33
N ARG A 564 -9.53 -11.18 11.50
CA ARG A 564 -10.93 -10.84 11.77
C ARG A 564 -11.11 -10.27 13.18
N ASP A 565 -10.69 -9.02 13.33
CA ASP A 565 -11.48 -7.93 13.90
C ASP A 565 -10.94 -6.58 13.36
#